data_AF-G7Q5D9-F1
#
_entry.id   AF-G7Q5D9-F1
#
_cell.length_a   1.000
_cell.length_b   1.000
_cell.length_c   1.000
_cell.angle_alpha   90.00
_cell.angle_beta   90.00
_cell.angle_gamma   90.00
#
_symmetry.space_group_name_H-M   'P 1'
#
loop_
_entity.id
_entity.type
_entity.pdbx_description
1 polymer ?
#
loop_
_entity_poly.entity_id
_entity_poly.type
_entity_poly.pdbx_seq_one_letter_code
_entity_poly.pdbx_strand_id
1 'polypeptide(L)'
;MAKKPETTETESTRIESRYQPGLLRQCISENLSADSMMERVGILHKQTLRKHLLRLMAEDKTFYDIEGLFLRGNNLPKVNPKGRVTLNLRGIIIAGQEVREGDLFQIQIEEDRIVLTRG
;
A
#
# COMPACT_ATOMS: atom_id res chain seq x y z
N MET A 1 6.25 3.34 50.48
CA MET A 1 5.45 4.12 49.51
C MET A 1 6.45 4.89 48.65
N ALA A 2 6.51 4.83 47.33
CA ALA A 2 5.46 4.64 46.34
C ALA A 2 5.92 3.74 45.18
N LYS A 3 4.97 2.96 44.68
CA LYS A 3 5.01 2.15 43.46
C LYS A 3 4.88 3.10 42.27
N LYS A 4 5.75 3.02 41.26
CA LYS A 4 5.48 3.59 39.92
C LYS A 4 5.45 2.45 38.88
N PRO A 5 4.53 2.56 37.90
CA PRO A 5 3.87 1.41 37.29
C PRO A 5 4.67 0.78 36.15
N GLU A 6 4.55 -0.54 36.03
CA GLU A 6 4.85 -1.31 34.83
C GLU A 6 3.89 -0.88 33.70
N THR A 7 4.46 -0.35 32.61
CA THR A 7 3.75 -0.22 31.34
C THR A 7 3.90 -1.55 30.60
N THR A 8 2.93 -2.44 30.76
CA THR A 8 2.76 -3.62 29.90
C THR A 8 1.87 -3.24 28.73
N GLU A 9 2.44 -2.57 27.72
CA GLU A 9 1.86 -2.58 26.38
C GLU A 9 2.16 -3.92 25.75
N THR A 10 1.26 -4.87 25.97
CA THR A 10 1.25 -6.14 25.25
C THR A 10 0.90 -5.82 23.81
N GLU A 11 1.91 -5.80 22.92
CA GLU A 11 1.72 -5.94 21.49
C GLU A 11 1.05 -7.29 21.25
N SER A 12 -0.28 -7.33 21.33
CA SER A 12 -1.07 -8.47 20.89
C SER A 12 -0.72 -8.66 19.42
N THR A 13 -0.06 -9.74 19.07
CA THR A 13 0.12 -10.19 17.69
C THR A 13 -1.29 -10.43 17.13
N ARG A 14 -1.88 -9.39 16.53
CA ARG A 14 -3.23 -9.46 15.97
C ARG A 14 -3.22 -10.53 14.89
N ILE A 15 -3.85 -11.66 15.18
CA ILE A 15 -3.97 -12.79 14.26
C ILE A 15 -4.86 -12.32 13.11
N GLU A 16 -4.33 -12.39 11.90
CA GLU A 16 -5.09 -12.02 10.71
C GLU A 16 -6.24 -13.02 10.48
N SER A 17 -7.42 -12.48 10.17
CA SER A 17 -8.60 -13.28 9.93
C SER A 17 -8.44 -14.21 8.72
N ARG A 18 -9.04 -15.40 8.79
CA ARG A 18 -9.05 -16.37 7.69
C ARG A 18 -10.04 -15.94 6.59
N TYR A 19 -9.99 -16.60 5.43
CA TYR A 19 -10.92 -16.37 4.32
C TYR A 19 -12.39 -16.62 4.73
N GLN A 20 -13.20 -15.56 4.73
CA GLN A 20 -14.63 -15.57 5.11
C GLN A 20 -15.52 -15.14 3.93
N PRO A 21 -15.87 -16.05 3.00
CA PRO A 21 -16.56 -15.69 1.75
C PRO A 21 -17.97 -15.09 1.98
N GLY A 22 -18.72 -15.57 2.98
CA GLY A 22 -20.05 -15.04 3.30
C GLY A 22 -20.00 -13.57 3.71
N LEU A 23 -19.09 -13.22 4.62
CA LEU A 23 -18.94 -11.85 5.10
C LEU A 23 -18.43 -10.92 4.00
N LEU A 24 -17.55 -11.40 3.11
CA LEU A 24 -17.09 -10.63 1.95
C LEU A 24 -18.23 -10.32 0.97
N ARG A 25 -19.09 -11.30 0.66
CA ARG A 25 -20.28 -11.05 -0.19
C ARG A 25 -21.23 -10.03 0.44
N GLN A 26 -21.42 -10.10 1.75
CA GLN A 26 -22.22 -9.11 2.47
C GLN A 26 -21.61 -7.71 2.33
N CYS A 27 -20.31 -7.56 2.57
CA CYS A 27 -19.62 -6.28 2.39
C CYS A 27 -19.76 -5.71 0.96
N ILE A 28 -19.68 -6.58 -0.05
CA ILE A 28 -19.87 -6.20 -1.46
C ILE A 28 -21.30 -5.72 -1.69
N SER A 29 -22.31 -6.44 -1.19
CA SER A 29 -23.71 -6.04 -1.33
C SER A 29 -24.03 -4.70 -0.65
N GLU A 30 -23.28 -4.36 0.40
CA GLU A 30 -23.37 -3.08 1.12
C GLU A 30 -22.52 -1.97 0.47
N ASN A 31 -21.84 -2.23 -0.66
CA ASN A 31 -20.95 -1.30 -1.34
C ASN A 31 -19.86 -0.69 -0.44
N LEU A 32 -19.27 -1.51 0.45
CA LEU A 32 -18.21 -1.02 1.32
C LEU A 32 -16.89 -0.77 0.59
N SER A 33 -16.16 0.26 1.02
CA SER A 33 -14.79 0.51 0.60
C SER A 33 -13.83 -0.56 1.14
N ALA A 34 -12.68 -0.73 0.50
CA ALA A 34 -11.68 -1.72 0.92
C ALA A 34 -11.23 -1.54 2.39
N ASP A 35 -11.15 -0.31 2.89
CA ASP A 35 -10.71 -0.04 4.26
C ASP A 35 -11.80 -0.45 5.27
N SER A 36 -13.06 -0.14 4.99
CA SER A 36 -14.20 -0.59 5.82
C SER A 36 -14.39 -2.11 5.77
N MET A 37 -14.13 -2.73 4.60
CA MET A 37 -14.10 -4.18 4.50
C MET A 37 -13.04 -4.77 5.42
N MET A 38 -11.79 -4.26 5.35
CA MET A 38 -10.69 -4.73 6.19
C MET A 38 -11.02 -4.72 7.68
N GLU A 39 -11.60 -3.62 8.18
CA GLU A 39 -12.04 -3.51 9.56
C GLU A 39 -13.08 -4.60 9.91
N ARG A 40 -14.07 -4.78 9.05
CA ARG A 40 -15.17 -5.72 9.30
C ARG A 40 -14.74 -7.19 9.26
N VAL A 41 -13.92 -7.59 8.30
CA VAL A 41 -13.41 -8.97 8.23
C VAL A 41 -12.25 -9.23 9.19
N GLY A 42 -11.68 -8.20 9.83
CA GLY A 42 -10.52 -8.34 10.71
C GLY A 42 -9.22 -8.61 9.92
N ILE A 43 -9.05 -7.95 8.78
CA ILE A 43 -7.86 -8.04 7.93
C ILE A 43 -6.99 -6.80 8.16
N LEU A 44 -5.68 -7.01 8.37
CA LEU A 44 -4.76 -5.92 8.70
C LEU A 44 -4.11 -5.30 7.45
N HIS A 45 -4.01 -6.05 6.35
CA HIS A 45 -3.33 -5.61 5.14
C HIS A 45 -4.22 -5.71 3.90
N LYS A 46 -4.26 -4.63 3.11
CA LYS A 46 -5.05 -4.57 1.86
C LYS A 46 -4.65 -5.64 0.85
N GLN A 47 -3.40 -6.11 0.88
CA GLN A 47 -2.94 -7.23 0.05
C GLN A 47 -3.64 -8.56 0.40
N THR A 48 -3.88 -8.83 1.69
CA THR A 48 -4.62 -10.02 2.13
C THR A 48 -6.08 -9.93 1.69
N LEU A 49 -6.72 -8.78 1.90
CA LEU A 49 -8.08 -8.54 1.42
C LEU A 49 -8.17 -8.76 -0.10
N ARG A 50 -7.21 -8.22 -0.88
CA ARG A 50 -7.13 -8.43 -2.33
C ARG A 50 -7.04 -9.92 -2.70
N LYS A 51 -6.22 -10.70 -2.01
CA LYS A 51 -6.11 -12.16 -2.24
C LYS A 51 -7.44 -12.87 -1.97
N HIS A 52 -8.12 -12.52 -0.88
CA HIS A 52 -9.43 -13.09 -0.55
C HIS A 52 -10.50 -12.73 -1.57
N LEU A 53 -10.55 -11.47 -2.02
CA LEU A 53 -11.52 -11.03 -3.00
C LEU A 53 -11.26 -11.61 -4.39
N LEU A 54 -10.00 -11.74 -4.81
CA LEU A 54 -9.67 -12.43 -6.07
C LEU A 54 -10.11 -13.90 -6.05
N ARG A 55 -9.95 -14.58 -4.91
CA ARG A 55 -10.46 -15.94 -4.73
C ARG A 55 -11.99 -15.97 -4.82
N LEU A 56 -12.68 -15.06 -4.15
CA LEU A 56 -14.13 -14.97 -4.18
C LEU A 56 -14.67 -14.70 -5.59
N MET A 57 -14.06 -13.77 -6.33
CA MET A 57 -14.41 -13.47 -7.73
C MET A 57 -14.25 -14.70 -8.64
N ALA A 58 -13.22 -15.52 -8.41
CA ALA A 58 -13.00 -16.75 -9.16
C ALA A 58 -14.09 -17.81 -8.84
N GLU A 59 -14.47 -17.93 -7.56
CA GLU A 59 -15.53 -18.83 -7.10
C GLU A 59 -16.90 -18.40 -7.68
N ASP A 60 -17.21 -17.11 -7.63
CA ASP A 60 -18.49 -16.54 -8.06
C ASP A 60 -18.54 -16.25 -9.58
N LYS A 61 -17.41 -16.42 -10.29
CA LYS A 61 -17.22 -16.05 -11.71
C LYS A 61 -17.69 -14.63 -12.04
N THR A 62 -17.55 -13.72 -11.08
CA THR A 62 -18.06 -12.35 -11.15
C THR A 62 -16.96 -11.39 -10.75
N PHE A 63 -16.83 -10.28 -11.48
CA PHE A 63 -15.94 -9.20 -11.10
C PHE A 63 -16.68 -8.21 -10.18
N TYR A 64 -16.08 -7.89 -9.04
CA TYR A 64 -16.58 -6.87 -8.11
C TYR A 64 -15.68 -5.64 -8.17
N ASP A 65 -16.25 -4.49 -8.51
CA ASP A 65 -15.55 -3.21 -8.40
C ASP A 65 -15.65 -2.73 -6.95
N ILE A 66 -14.50 -2.55 -6.30
CA ILE A 66 -14.42 -2.24 -4.87
C ILE A 66 -13.56 -1.01 -4.70
N GLU A 67 -14.18 0.05 -4.19
CA GLU A 67 -13.52 1.33 -3.97
C GLU A 67 -12.28 1.16 -3.10
N GLY A 68 -11.17 1.73 -3.55
CA GLY A 68 -9.94 1.72 -2.78
C GLY A 68 -9.15 0.41 -2.81
N LEU A 69 -9.66 -0.66 -3.45
CA LEU A 69 -8.98 -1.96 -3.49
C LEU A 69 -7.85 -2.02 -4.52
N PHE A 70 -8.09 -1.49 -5.71
CA PHE A 70 -7.15 -1.51 -6.84
C PHE A 70 -6.46 -0.18 -7.08
N LEU A 71 -6.46 0.72 -6.09
CA LEU A 71 -5.62 1.90 -6.14
C LEU A 71 -4.17 1.42 -6.29
N ARG A 72 -3.55 1.70 -7.45
CA ARG A 72 -2.10 1.64 -7.57
C ARG A 72 -1.59 2.53 -6.45
N GLY A 73 -0.83 1.94 -5.54
CA GLY A 73 -0.29 2.63 -4.38
C GLY A 73 0.23 3.99 -4.81
N ASN A 74 0.00 4.99 -3.96
CA ASN A 74 0.43 6.36 -4.18
C ASN A 74 1.80 6.37 -4.87
N ASN A 75 1.84 6.68 -6.18
CA ASN A 75 3.07 6.64 -6.99
C ASN A 75 4.07 7.72 -6.55
N LEU A 76 3.72 8.48 -5.51
CA LEU A 76 4.60 9.46 -4.88
C LEU A 76 5.73 8.74 -4.14
N PRO A 77 6.99 9.02 -4.51
CA PRO A 77 8.14 8.55 -3.77
C PRO A 77 8.05 8.99 -2.30
N LYS A 78 8.31 8.06 -1.37
CA LYS A 78 8.32 8.35 0.06
C LYS A 78 9.70 8.08 0.64
N VAL A 79 10.05 8.85 1.67
CA VAL A 79 11.25 8.60 2.47
C VAL A 79 11.08 7.28 3.22
N ASN A 80 12.01 6.36 3.05
CA ASN A 80 12.04 5.09 3.78
C ASN A 80 12.76 5.26 5.15
N PRO A 81 12.69 4.27 6.06
CA PRO A 81 13.34 4.36 7.39
C PRO A 81 14.87 4.57 7.36
N LYS A 82 15.53 4.36 6.22
CA LYS A 82 16.96 4.65 6.02
C LYS A 82 17.20 6.08 5.54
N GLY A 83 16.17 6.92 5.51
CA GLY A 83 16.25 8.30 5.02
C GLY A 83 16.38 8.43 3.51
N ARG A 84 16.07 7.38 2.73
CA ARG A 84 16.22 7.39 1.26
C ARG A 84 14.88 7.55 0.56
N VAL A 85 14.87 8.31 -0.52
CA VAL A 85 13.79 8.33 -1.52
C VAL A 85 14.26 7.49 -2.72
N THR A 86 13.48 6.48 -3.09
CA THR A 86 13.78 5.63 -4.26
C THR A 86 12.83 5.98 -5.39
N LEU A 87 13.38 6.27 -6.57
CA LEU A 87 12.61 6.52 -7.79
C LEU A 87 12.65 5.27 -8.67
N ASN A 88 11.50 4.88 -9.22
CA ASN A 88 11.46 3.90 -10.30
C ASN A 88 11.59 4.64 -11.63
N LEU A 89 12.75 4.53 -12.28
CA LEU A 89 13.04 5.23 -13.53
C LEU A 89 12.69 4.42 -14.78
N ARG A 90 12.12 3.22 -14.63
CA ARG A 90 11.81 2.34 -15.76
C ARG A 90 10.77 3.01 -16.69
N GLY A 91 11.14 3.22 -17.95
CA GLY A 91 10.28 3.85 -18.95
C GLY A 91 10.12 5.36 -18.78
N ILE A 92 10.91 6.00 -17.91
CA ILE A 92 10.97 7.45 -17.81
C ILE A 92 11.78 8.01 -18.98
N ILE A 93 11.25 9.04 -19.63
CA ILE A 93 11.93 9.80 -20.69
C ILE A 93 12.29 11.18 -20.16
N ILE A 94 13.59 11.53 -20.21
CA ILE A 94 14.10 12.85 -19.82
C ILE A 94 14.77 13.46 -21.06
N ALA A 95 14.36 14.67 -21.43
CA ALA A 95 14.86 15.37 -22.62
C ALA A 95 14.81 14.50 -23.90
N GLY A 96 13.73 13.72 -24.07
CA GLY A 96 13.53 12.86 -25.25
C GLY A 96 14.34 11.56 -25.25
N GLN A 97 15.06 11.25 -24.17
CA GLN A 97 15.84 10.02 -24.06
C GLN A 97 15.38 9.18 -22.87
N GLU A 98 15.32 7.87 -23.08
CA GLU A 98 15.02 6.92 -22.01
C GLU A 98 16.16 6.87 -20.99
N VAL A 99 15.80 6.82 -19.71
CA VAL A 99 16.76 6.58 -18.64
C VAL A 99 17.22 5.12 -18.66
N ARG A 100 18.54 4.91 -18.69
CA ARG A 100 19.17 3.60 -18.79
C ARG A 100 20.08 3.30 -17.60
N GLU A 101 20.42 2.03 -17.45
CA GLU A 101 21.43 1.61 -16.49
C GLU A 101 22.78 2.28 -16.81
N GLY A 102 23.43 2.83 -15.79
CA GLY A 102 24.69 3.56 -15.92
C GLY A 102 24.54 5.07 -16.15
N ASP A 103 23.32 5.58 -16.41
CA ASP A 103 23.09 7.02 -16.50
C ASP A 103 23.43 7.72 -15.18
N LEU A 104 24.14 8.84 -15.28
CA LEU A 104 24.48 9.68 -14.14
C LEU A 104 23.52 10.86 -14.06
N PHE A 105 23.14 11.22 -12.84
CA PHE A 105 22.28 12.36 -12.57
C PHE A 105 22.96 13.29 -11.56
N GLN A 106 22.93 14.58 -11.86
CA GLN A 106 23.23 15.63 -10.92
C GLN A 106 21.98 15.92 -10.08
N ILE A 107 22.18 16.12 -8.79
CA ILE A 107 21.12 16.49 -7.85
C ILE A 107 21.35 17.94 -7.41
N GLN A 108 20.31 18.75 -7.54
CA GLN A 108 20.27 20.12 -7.04
C GLN A 108 19.10 20.26 -6.07
N ILE A 109 19.30 21.04 -5.00
CA ILE A 109 18.25 21.41 -4.06
C ILE A 109 17.93 22.87 -4.32
N GLU A 110 16.68 23.13 -4.70
CA GLU A 110 16.11 24.47 -4.76
C GLU A 110 15.15 24.66 -3.58
N GLU A 111 14.63 25.87 -3.38
CA GLU A 111 13.84 26.24 -2.19
C GLU A 111 12.73 25.24 -1.85
N ASP A 112 11.98 24.77 -2.84
CA ASP A 112 10.80 23.90 -2.67
C ASP A 112 10.90 22.56 -3.41
N ARG A 113 12.02 22.25 -4.06
CA ARG A 113 12.13 21.07 -4.93
C ARG A 113 13.54 20.48 -4.98
N ILE A 114 13.58 19.19 -5.32
CA ILE A 114 14.80 18.47 -5.71
C ILE A 114 14.78 18.36 -7.23
N VAL A 115 15.83 18.86 -7.88
CA VAL A 115 16.00 18.78 -9.33
C VAL A 115 17.03 17.71 -9.67
N LEU A 116 16.63 16.79 -10.55
CA LEU A 116 17.48 15.75 -11.12
C LEU A 116 17.74 16.08 -12.58
N THR A 117 19.00 16.34 -12.93
CA THR A 117 19.42 16.64 -14.31
C THR A 117 20.38 15.57 -14.77
N ARG A 118 20.19 15.04 -15.97
CA ARG A 118 21.12 14.04 -16.52
C ARG A 118 22.49 14.69 -16.77
N GLY A 119 23.55 14.05 -16.28
CA GLY A 119 24.94 14.49 -16.40
C GLY A 119 25.66 13.93 -17.62
#